data_AF-A0A0C3CW63-F1
#
_entry.id   AF-A0A0C3CW63-F1
#
_cell.length_a   1.000
_cell.length_b   1.000
_cell.length_c   1.000
_cell.angle_alpha   90.00
_cell.angle_beta   90.00
_cell.angle_gamma   90.00
#
_symmetry.space_group_name_H-M   'P 1'
#
loop_
_entity.id
_entity.type
_entity.pdbx_description
1 polymer ?
#
loop_
_entity_poly.entity_id
_entity_poly.type
_entity_poly.pdbx_seq_one_letter_code
_entity_poly.pdbx_strand_id
1 'polypeptide(L)'
;MFWAAFGYGKRTELATIPGDPVSARGGVSARRYIEVLKEYIPTILETDTFFMHDNTRVYTAILVQEWFAERDINVMDHPPFSPDINPIENLWKILKAKIIELYPELITMNDNNATRQFLIRAAKEA
;
A
#
# COMPACT_ATOMS: atom_id res chain seq x y z
N MET A 1 6.80 4.27 -2.25
CA MET A 1 6.04 3.50 -1.23
C MET A 1 5.41 2.32 -1.95
N PHE A 2 5.21 1.18 -1.28
CA PHE A 2 4.45 0.07 -1.88
C PHE A 2 2.99 0.12 -1.45
N TRP A 3 2.11 -0.46 -2.27
CA TRP A 3 0.71 -0.67 -1.95
C TRP A 3 0.29 -2.05 -2.46
N ALA A 4 -0.52 -2.73 -1.67
CA ALA A 4 -1.23 -3.93 -2.08
C ALA A 4 -2.51 -4.06 -1.24
N ALA A 5 -3.44 -4.86 -1.74
CA ALA A 5 -4.59 -5.31 -0.99
C ALA A 5 -4.75 -6.83 -1.18
N PHE A 6 -5.40 -7.47 -0.21
CA PHE A 6 -5.71 -8.89 -0.31
C PHE A 6 -7.06 -9.19 0.32
N GLY A 7 -7.65 -10.31 -0.09
CA GLY A 7 -8.88 -10.86 0.44
C GLY A 7 -8.83 -12.37 0.44
N TYR A 8 -9.96 -13.03 0.73
CA TYR A 8 -10.01 -14.49 0.73
C TYR A 8 -9.72 -15.05 -0.67
N GLY A 9 -8.62 -15.79 -0.82
CA GLY A 9 -8.23 -16.45 -2.07
C GLY A 9 -7.72 -15.51 -3.19
N LYS A 10 -7.54 -14.22 -2.91
CA LYS A 10 -7.11 -13.23 -3.93
C LYS A 10 -6.23 -12.14 -3.34
N ARG A 11 -5.42 -11.53 -4.20
CA ARG A 11 -4.56 -10.39 -3.89
C ARG A 11 -4.42 -9.50 -5.12
N THR A 12 -4.11 -8.24 -4.90
CA THR A 12 -3.64 -7.35 -5.96
C THR A 12 -2.20 -7.67 -6.29
N GLU A 13 -1.74 -7.16 -7.43
CA GLU A 13 -0.30 -6.99 -7.66
C GLU A 13 0.32 -6.04 -6.62
N LEU A 14 1.64 -6.13 -6.45
CA LEU A 14 2.40 -5.18 -5.65
C LEU A 14 2.63 -3.89 -6.43
N ALA A 15 1.87 -2.85 -6.07
CA ALA A 15 1.94 -1.55 -6.69
C ALA A 15 2.97 -0.64 -6.01
N THR A 16 3.46 0.35 -6.74
CA THR A 16 4.26 1.45 -6.19
C THR A 16 3.46 2.73 -6.20
N ILE A 17 3.34 3.39 -5.05
CA ILE A 17 2.82 4.75 -4.97
C ILE A 17 3.99 5.73 -5.16
N PRO A 18 4.02 6.51 -6.25
CA PRO A 18 5.03 7.53 -6.44
C PRO A 18 4.85 8.66 -5.41
N GLY A 19 5.96 9.24 -4.98
CA GLY A 19 5.93 10.46 -4.17
C GLY A 19 5.27 11.60 -4.94
N ASP A 20 4.58 12.48 -4.23
CA ASP A 20 4.01 13.68 -4.84
C ASP A 20 5.14 14.67 -5.19
N PRO A 21 5.32 15.06 -6.47
CA PRO A 21 6.36 16.01 -6.88
C PRO A 21 6.27 17.36 -6.16
N VAL A 22 5.09 17.77 -5.67
CA VAL A 22 4.92 19.02 -4.91
C VAL A 22 5.15 18.85 -3.41
N SER A 23 5.32 17.62 -2.92
CA SER A 23 5.63 17.36 -1.51
C SER A 23 7.10 17.65 -1.23
N ALA A 24 7.37 18.56 -0.29
CA ALA A 24 8.73 18.93 0.11
C ALA A 24 9.60 17.74 0.59
N ARG A 25 8.97 16.63 1.00
CA ARG A 25 9.66 15.40 1.43
C ARG A 25 9.40 14.21 0.51
N GLY A 26 8.79 14.43 -0.67
CA GLY A 26 8.41 13.35 -1.59
C GLY A 26 7.40 12.36 -1.00
N GLY A 27 6.60 12.82 -0.03
CA GLY A 27 5.56 11.99 0.60
C GLY A 27 4.42 11.67 -0.37
N VAL A 28 3.65 10.64 -0.05
CA VAL A 28 2.44 10.29 -0.79
C VAL A 28 1.31 11.24 -0.41
N SER A 29 0.58 11.75 -1.41
CA SER A 29 -0.61 12.58 -1.20
C SER A 29 -1.89 11.78 -1.38
N ALA A 30 -3.01 12.33 -0.89
CA ALA A 30 -4.34 11.72 -1.05
C ALA A 30 -4.69 11.47 -2.52
N ARG A 31 -4.28 12.38 -3.43
CA ARG A 31 -4.50 12.22 -4.88
C ARG A 31 -3.75 11.02 -5.44
N ARG A 32 -2.47 10.86 -5.10
CA ARG A 32 -1.65 9.70 -5.49
C ARG A 32 -2.22 8.40 -4.94
N TYR A 33 -2.74 8.43 -3.71
CA TYR A 33 -3.39 7.27 -3.13
C TYR A 33 -4.68 6.91 -3.89
N ILE A 34 -5.53 7.90 -4.22
CA ILE A 34 -6.76 7.67 -4.99
C ILE A 34 -6.47 7.13 -6.39
N GLU A 35 -5.38 7.54 -7.05
CA GLU A 35 -4.95 6.96 -8.33
C GLU A 35 -4.78 5.44 -8.21
N VAL A 36 -4.11 4.99 -7.14
CA VAL A 36 -3.90 3.57 -6.86
C VAL A 36 -5.23 2.89 -6.49
N LEU A 37 -6.07 3.51 -5.67
CA LEU A 37 -7.39 2.94 -5.35
C LEU A 37 -8.24 2.73 -6.61
N LYS A 38 -8.28 3.71 -7.52
CA LYS A 38 -9.02 3.60 -8.79
C LYS A 38 -8.56 2.43 -9.65
N GLU A 39 -7.27 2.14 -9.65
CA GLU A 39 -6.68 1.05 -10.42
C GLU A 39 -6.99 -0.32 -9.80
N TYR A 40 -6.82 -0.45 -8.48
CA TYR A 40 -6.79 -1.78 -7.85
C TYR A 40 -8.07 -2.17 -7.10
N ILE A 41 -8.86 -1.23 -6.58
CA ILE A 41 -10.11 -1.57 -5.88
C ILE A 41 -11.05 -2.42 -6.76
N PRO A 42 -11.27 -2.11 -8.05
CA PRO A 42 -12.11 -2.94 -8.91
C PRO A 42 -11.61 -4.38 -9.10
N THR A 43 -10.33 -4.65 -8.85
CA THR A 43 -9.71 -5.97 -9.04
C THR A 43 -9.81 -6.87 -7.81
N ILE A 44 -10.11 -6.29 -6.64
CA ILE A 44 -10.03 -7.00 -5.36
C ILE A 44 -11.32 -6.92 -4.54
N LEU A 45 -12.05 -5.81 -4.63
CA LEU A 45 -13.24 -5.59 -3.80
C LEU A 45 -14.43 -6.38 -4.36
N GLU A 46 -15.15 -7.05 -3.46
CA GLU A 46 -16.36 -7.80 -3.78
C GLU A 46 -17.59 -7.06 -3.25
N THR A 47 -18.77 -7.39 -3.80
CA THR A 47 -20.05 -6.94 -3.24
C THR A 47 -20.17 -7.39 -1.79
N ASP A 48 -20.77 -6.56 -0.94
CA ASP A 48 -20.99 -6.84 0.50
C ASP A 48 -19.71 -7.10 1.32
N THR A 49 -18.57 -6.55 0.89
CA THR A 49 -17.32 -6.60 1.65
C THR A 49 -16.95 -5.25 2.27
N PHE A 50 -16.13 -5.31 3.32
CA PHE A 50 -15.55 -4.13 3.96
C PHE A 50 -14.10 -3.96 3.51
N PHE A 51 -13.76 -2.76 3.06
CA PHE A 51 -12.40 -2.36 2.81
C PHE A 51 -11.72 -1.94 4.12
N MET A 52 -10.55 -2.49 4.41
CA MET A 52 -9.76 -2.16 5.59
C MET A 52 -8.45 -1.49 5.17
N HIS A 53 -8.12 -0.37 5.79
CA HIS A 53 -6.83 0.30 5.68
C HIS A 53 -6.44 0.96 7.00
N ASP A 54 -5.17 1.35 7.14
CA ASP A 54 -4.71 2.03 8.35
C ASP A 54 -5.23 3.48 8.44
N ASN A 55 -5.13 4.06 9.63
CA ASN A 55 -5.54 5.45 9.89
C ASN A 55 -4.46 6.48 9.54
N THR A 56 -3.59 6.22 8.56
CA THR A 56 -2.60 7.24 8.16
C THR A 56 -3.32 8.50 7.64
N ARG A 57 -2.71 9.67 7.88
CA ARG A 57 -3.28 10.98 7.51
C ARG A 57 -3.68 11.10 6.03
N VAL A 58 -3.02 10.35 5.16
CA VAL A 58 -3.33 10.32 3.73
C VAL A 58 -4.64 9.57 3.48
N TYR A 59 -4.84 8.45 4.17
CA TYR A 59 -5.95 7.53 3.94
C TYR A 59 -7.24 8.04 4.59
N THR A 60 -7.11 8.82 5.66
CA THR A 60 -8.22 9.49 6.35
C THR A 60 -8.47 10.91 5.84
N ALA A 61 -7.81 11.35 4.77
CA ALA A 61 -8.07 12.66 4.18
C ALA A 61 -9.50 12.74 3.62
N ILE A 62 -10.13 13.91 3.74
CA ILE A 62 -11.53 14.16 3.28
C ILE A 62 -11.72 13.67 1.84
N LEU A 63 -10.79 13.99 0.95
CA LEU A 63 -10.85 13.58 -0.45
C LEU A 63 -10.91 12.06 -0.65
N VAL A 64 -10.24 11.30 0.22
CA VAL A 64 -10.26 9.82 0.17
C VAL A 64 -11.57 9.28 0.72
N GLN A 65 -12.07 9.87 1.82
CA GLN A 65 -13.37 9.50 2.40
C GLN A 65 -14.51 9.75 1.41
N GLU A 66 -14.53 10.92 0.77
CA GLU A 66 -15.49 11.27 -0.29
C GLU A 66 -15.40 10.27 -1.45
N TRP A 67 -14.19 9.89 -1.87
CA TRP A 67 -14.00 8.91 -2.95
C TRP A 67 -14.63 7.55 -2.65
N PHE A 68 -14.50 7.05 -1.41
CA PHE A 68 -15.14 5.82 -0.97
C PHE A 68 -16.67 5.97 -0.87
N ALA A 69 -17.16 7.07 -0.29
CA ALA A 69 -18.59 7.33 -0.13
C ALA A 69 -19.33 7.44 -1.47
N GLU A 70 -18.76 8.14 -2.46
CA GLU A 70 -19.31 8.23 -3.82
C GLU A 70 -19.46 6.87 -4.52
N ARG A 71 -18.73 5.85 -4.06
CA ARG A 71 -18.67 4.51 -4.66
C ARG A 71 -19.39 3.45 -3.83
N ASP A 72 -20.05 3.87 -2.75
CA ASP A 72 -20.75 2.96 -1.82
C ASP A 72 -19.81 1.85 -1.29
N ILE A 73 -18.55 2.20 -1.04
CA ILE A 73 -17.56 1.26 -0.49
C ILE A 73 -17.60 1.37 1.02
N ASN A 74 -17.96 0.27 1.68
CA ASN A 74 -17.91 0.17 3.14
C ASN A 74 -16.46 0.12 3.59
N VAL A 75 -16.01 1.15 4.32
CA VAL A 75 -14.69 1.17 4.95
C VAL A 75 -14.82 0.75 6.41
N MET A 76 -13.99 -0.19 6.85
CA MET A 76 -13.96 -0.65 8.24
C MET A 76 -13.26 0.36 9.13
N ASP A 77 -13.87 0.68 10.27
CA ASP A 77 -13.21 1.44 11.32
C ASP A 77 -12.01 0.66 11.87
N HIS A 78 -10.84 1.25 11.76
CA HIS A 78 -9.61 0.71 12.31
C HIS A 78 -9.20 1.55 13.53
N PRO A 79 -8.86 0.97 14.69
CA PRO A 79 -8.33 1.74 15.81
C PRO A 79 -6.94 2.31 15.51
N PRO A 80 -6.62 3.52 16.00
CA PRO A 80 -5.31 4.12 15.80
C PRO A 80 -4.21 3.29 16.46
N PHE A 81 -3.00 3.33 15.87
CA PHE A 81 -1.79 2.65 16.39
C PHE A 81 -1.92 1.13 16.61
N SER A 82 -2.81 0.47 15.87
CA SER A 82 -3.09 -0.96 16.03
C SER A 82 -2.67 -1.76 14.78
N PRO A 83 -1.36 -1.81 14.42
CA PRO A 83 -0.91 -2.57 13.25
C PRO A 83 -1.10 -4.08 13.44
N ASP A 84 -1.17 -4.56 14.68
CA ASP A 84 -1.35 -5.96 15.05
C ASP A 84 -2.68 -6.55 14.57
N ILE A 85 -3.73 -5.73 14.46
CA ILE A 85 -5.02 -6.16 13.95
C ILE A 85 -5.14 -6.01 12.43
N ASN A 86 -4.16 -5.40 11.74
CA ASN A 86 -4.16 -5.29 10.28
C ASN A 86 -3.45 -6.50 9.66
N PRO A 87 -4.17 -7.45 9.04
CA PRO A 87 -3.57 -8.70 8.57
C PRO A 87 -2.47 -8.51 7.52
N ILE A 88 -2.50 -7.41 6.75
CA ILE A 88 -1.50 -7.15 5.70
C ILE A 88 -0.10 -6.91 6.28
N GLU A 89 0.00 -6.47 7.55
CA GLU A 89 1.28 -6.27 8.23
C GLU A 89 2.07 -7.58 8.37
N ASN A 90 1.38 -8.72 8.46
CA ASN A 90 2.03 -10.03 8.44
C ASN A 90 2.60 -10.34 7.06
N LEU A 91 1.88 -10.00 5.99
CA LEU A 91 2.36 -10.17 4.62
C LEU A 91 3.55 -9.25 4.32
N TRP A 92 3.54 -8.02 4.83
CA TRP A 92 4.69 -7.12 4.71
C TRP A 92 5.95 -7.66 5.39
N LYS A 93 5.81 -8.27 6.57
CA LYS A 93 6.93 -8.95 7.26
C LYS A 93 7.47 -10.11 6.43
N ILE A 94 6.60 -10.96 5.89
CA ILE A 94 6.99 -12.10 5.05
C ILE A 94 7.70 -11.62 3.78
N LEU A 95 7.13 -10.65 3.07
CA LEU A 95 7.72 -10.09 1.86
C LEU A 95 9.11 -9.50 2.15
N LYS A 96 9.25 -8.72 3.22
CA LYS A 96 10.55 -8.16 3.61
C LYS A 96 11.58 -9.25 3.89
N ALA A 97 11.19 -10.30 4.62
CA ALA A 97 12.07 -11.43 4.89
C ALA A 97 12.50 -12.12 3.58
N LYS A 98 11.57 -12.31 2.64
CA LYS A 98 11.86 -12.95 1.36
C LYS A 98 12.77 -12.11 0.47
N ILE A 99 12.57 -10.80 0.42
CA ILE A 99 13.47 -9.87 -0.27
C ILE A 99 14.89 -9.96 0.30
N ILE A 100 15.04 -9.99 1.62
CA ILE A 100 16.34 -10.10 2.28
C ILE A 100 17.01 -11.44 2.00
N GLU A 101 16.24 -12.54 1.97
CA GLU A 101 16.73 -13.87 1.64
C GLU A 101 17.28 -13.94 0.21
N LEU A 102 16.54 -13.38 -0.76
CA LEU A 102 16.90 -13.43 -2.18
C LEU A 102 17.96 -12.39 -2.57
N TYR A 103 17.93 -11.22 -1.94
CA TYR A 103 18.73 -10.04 -2.28
C TYR A 103 19.36 -9.40 -1.03
N PRO A 104 20.22 -10.12 -0.29
CA PRO A 104 20.81 -9.65 0.96
C PRO A 104 21.64 -8.36 0.80
N GLU A 105 22.16 -8.09 -0.39
CA GLU A 105 22.92 -6.88 -0.71
C GLU A 105 22.11 -5.60 -0.49
N LEU A 106 20.77 -5.64 -0.66
CA LEU A 106 19.88 -4.49 -0.48
C LEU A 106 19.96 -3.89 0.94
N ILE A 107 20.40 -4.67 1.94
CA ILE A 107 20.59 -4.19 3.32
C ILE A 107 21.72 -3.16 3.41
N THR A 108 22.75 -3.31 2.58
CA THR A 108 23.99 -2.51 2.67
C THR A 108 24.07 -1.41 1.63
N MET A 109 23.16 -1.40 0.65
CA MET A 109 23.17 -0.42 -0.43
C MET A 109 22.75 0.96 0.06
N ASN A 110 23.38 1.99 -0.51
CA ASN A 110 23.02 3.38 -0.25
C ASN A 110 21.61 3.70 -0.75
N ASP A 111 20.85 4.53 -0.02
CA ASP A 111 19.53 4.99 -0.47
C ASP A 111 19.67 5.99 -1.64
N ASN A 112 19.52 5.48 -2.85
CA ASN A 112 19.53 6.25 -4.09
C ASN A 112 18.52 5.67 -5.10
N ASN A 113 18.32 6.37 -6.22
CA ASN A 113 17.33 5.95 -7.21
C ASN A 113 17.60 4.56 -7.80
N ALA A 114 18.86 4.18 -8.01
CA ALA A 114 19.19 2.85 -8.52
C ALA A 114 18.82 1.76 -7.50
N THR A 115 19.16 1.95 -6.23
CA THR A 115 18.78 1.04 -5.14
C THR A 115 17.26 0.94 -4.99
N ARG A 116 16.53 2.05 -5.12
CA ARG A 116 15.06 2.05 -5.07
C ARG A 116 14.43 1.28 -6.23
N GLN A 117 14.95 1.43 -7.45
CA GLN A 117 14.49 0.66 -8.61
C GLN A 117 14.81 -0.83 -8.43
N PHE A 118 15.97 -1.15 -7.89
CA PHE A 118 16.32 -2.53 -7.59
C PHE A 118 15.38 -3.12 -6.53
N LEU A 119 15.09 -2.39 -5.44
CA LEU A 119 14.14 -2.81 -4.42
C LEU A 119 12.74 -3.05 -5.01
N ILE A 120 12.26 -2.19 -5.92
CA ILE A 120 10.97 -2.38 -6.59
C ILE A 120 10.94 -3.68 -7.40
N ARG A 121 12.01 -3.97 -8.15
CA ARG A 121 12.12 -5.21 -8.91
C ARG A 121 12.17 -6.43 -7.98
N ALA A 122 13.05 -6.40 -6.98
CA ALA A 122 13.20 -7.46 -6.00
C ALA A 122 11.88 -7.77 -5.27
N ALA A 123 11.12 -6.74 -4.89
CA ALA A 123 9.84 -6.90 -4.21
C ALA A 123 8.74 -7.49 -5.10
N LYS A 124 8.82 -7.31 -6.43
CA LYS A 124 7.86 -7.93 -7.37
C LYS A 124 8.19 -9.38 -7.70
N GLU A 125 9.45 -9.78 -7.54
CA GLU A 125 9.92 -11.14 -7.79
C GLU A 125 9.81 -12.05 -6.55
N ALA A 126 9.82 -11.46 -5.35
CA ALA A 126 9.72 -12.15 -4.06
C ALA A 126 8.30 -12.60 -3.72
#